data_AF-A0A3G9IX27-F1
#
_entry.id   AF-A0A3G9IX27-F1
#
_cell.length_a   1.000
_cell.length_b   1.000
_cell.length_c   1.000
_cell.angle_alpha   90.00
_cell.angle_beta   90.00
_cell.angle_gamma   90.00
#
_symmetry.space_group_name_H-M   'P 1'
#
loop_
_entity.id
_entity.type
_entity.pdbx_description
1 polymer ?
#
loop_
_entity_poly.entity_id
_entity_poly.type
_entity_poly.pdbx_seq_one_letter_code
_entity_poly.pdbx_strand_id
1 'polypeptide(L)'
;MAEELIHEQRRYWVGVVSASHVRMGVQGGFAQLCHGKSAPLRRMHPGDWLIYYSPRIDMAKGEPLQAFTAIGQVADDRVYEYQMSDTFVPYRRNIRYSNCEEVKIIDLLNQLSFTRGNRNWGYQFRFGHFEIGCEDFLTIAKAMLGDVQGMPINDMKASGKEQNDKPE
;
A
#
# COMPACT_ATOMS: atom_id res chain seq x y z
N MET A 1 8.36 -9.70 -22.82
CA MET A 1 8.67 -8.41 -23.48
C MET A 1 7.82 -7.24 -22.97
N ALA A 2 6.52 -7.12 -23.29
CA ALA A 2 5.71 -5.96 -22.83
C ALA A 2 5.23 -6.10 -21.37
N GLU A 3 4.92 -7.31 -20.91
CA GLU A 3 4.47 -7.55 -19.53
C GLU A 3 5.59 -7.35 -18.49
N GLU A 4 6.85 -7.63 -18.87
CA GLU A 4 8.04 -7.37 -18.04
C GLU A 4 8.34 -5.86 -17.91
N LEU A 5 8.17 -5.08 -18.99
CA LEU A 5 8.38 -3.62 -18.96
C LEU A 5 7.33 -2.87 -18.12
N ILE A 6 6.14 -3.44 -17.93
CA ILE A 6 5.07 -2.86 -17.11
C ILE A 6 5.35 -3.04 -15.61
N HIS A 7 6.20 -3.99 -15.24
CA HIS A 7 6.59 -4.22 -13.84
C HIS A 7 7.57 -3.17 -13.30
N GLU A 8 8.40 -2.56 -14.17
CA GLU A 8 9.44 -1.60 -13.76
C GLU A 8 8.92 -0.18 -13.46
N GLN A 9 7.65 0.15 -13.74
CA GLN A 9 7.10 1.50 -13.50
C GLN A 9 6.01 1.59 -12.42
N ARG A 10 5.60 0.48 -11.80
CA ARG A 10 4.57 0.51 -10.76
C ARG A 10 5.13 1.05 -9.47
N ARG A 11 4.44 2.03 -8.88
CA ARG A 11 4.74 2.53 -7.54
C ARG A 11 3.87 1.85 -6.51
N TYR A 12 4.40 1.75 -5.30
CA TYR A 12 3.77 1.06 -4.18
C TYR A 12 3.58 2.06 -3.05
N TRP A 13 2.33 2.24 -2.63
CA TRP A 13 1.93 3.28 -1.70
C TRP A 13 1.39 2.68 -0.41
N VAL A 14 1.70 3.31 0.71
CA VAL A 14 1.05 3.07 2.01
C VAL A 14 0.19 4.28 2.36
N GLY A 15 -1.10 4.05 2.55
CA GLY A 15 -2.05 5.03 3.09
C GLY A 15 -2.32 4.77 4.58
N VAL A 16 -2.28 5.81 5.41
CA VAL A 16 -2.50 5.70 6.86
C VAL A 16 -3.88 6.22 7.23
N VAL A 17 -4.81 5.30 7.50
CA VAL A 17 -6.23 5.60 7.70
C VAL A 17 -6.83 4.64 8.73
N SER A 18 -7.77 5.09 9.56
CA SER A 18 -8.46 4.22 10.54
C SER A 18 -9.20 3.07 9.84
N ALA A 19 -9.22 1.90 10.46
CA ALA A 19 -9.77 0.69 9.83
C ALA A 19 -11.26 0.83 9.45
N SER A 20 -12.06 1.53 10.26
CA SER A 20 -13.47 1.78 9.93
C SER A 20 -13.64 2.62 8.66
N HIS A 21 -12.73 3.57 8.40
CA HIS A 21 -12.75 4.37 7.19
C HIS A 21 -12.22 3.58 5.99
N VAL A 22 -11.16 2.79 6.18
CA VAL A 22 -10.70 1.85 5.15
C VAL A 22 -11.82 0.93 4.70
N ARG A 23 -12.61 0.37 5.64
CA ARG A 23 -13.76 -0.49 5.31
C ARG A 23 -14.80 0.19 4.42
N MET A 24 -15.11 1.47 4.68
CA MET A 24 -16.01 2.24 3.80
C MET A 24 -15.41 2.41 2.40
N GLY A 25 -14.10 2.69 2.32
CA GLY A 25 -13.38 2.78 1.05
C GLY A 25 -13.38 1.47 0.26
N VAL A 26 -13.17 0.34 0.94
CA VAL A 26 -13.22 -1.00 0.35
C VAL A 26 -14.61 -1.30 -0.20
N GLN A 27 -15.66 -1.10 0.59
CA GLN A 27 -17.05 -1.32 0.16
C GLN A 27 -17.45 -0.44 -1.02
N GLY A 28 -16.93 0.80 -1.08
CA GLY A 28 -17.21 1.74 -2.16
C GLY A 28 -16.23 1.69 -3.33
N GLY A 29 -15.19 0.85 -3.29
CA GLY A 29 -14.17 0.78 -4.35
C GLY A 29 -13.33 2.04 -4.52
N PHE A 30 -13.07 2.81 -3.45
CA PHE A 30 -12.34 4.06 -3.52
C PHE A 30 -11.25 4.20 -2.45
N ALA A 31 -10.24 5.02 -2.75
CA ALA A 31 -9.29 5.57 -1.80
C ALA A 31 -9.64 7.02 -1.46
N GLN A 32 -9.57 7.36 -0.17
CA GLN A 32 -9.64 8.71 0.36
C GLN A 32 -8.54 8.85 1.42
N LEU A 33 -7.62 9.80 1.23
CA LEU A 33 -6.40 9.93 2.04
C LEU A 33 -6.24 11.33 2.63
N CYS A 34 -5.45 11.45 3.69
CA CYS A 34 -5.00 12.71 4.28
C CYS A 34 -6.14 13.74 4.49
N HIS A 35 -7.24 13.32 5.13
CA HIS A 35 -8.43 14.14 5.37
C HIS A 35 -9.15 14.60 4.09
N GLY A 36 -9.08 13.79 3.02
CA GLY A 36 -9.76 14.08 1.76
C GLY A 36 -8.97 14.99 0.82
N LYS A 37 -7.66 15.17 1.02
CA LYS A 37 -6.82 15.98 0.13
C LYS A 37 -6.57 15.26 -1.20
N SER A 38 -6.51 16.03 -2.29
CA SER A 38 -6.23 15.52 -3.63
C SER A 38 -4.76 15.18 -3.88
N ALA A 39 -3.82 15.90 -3.25
CA ALA A 39 -2.39 15.77 -3.54
C ALA A 39 -1.83 14.33 -3.39
N PRO A 40 -2.16 13.55 -2.33
CA PRO A 40 -1.77 12.14 -2.24
C PRO A 40 -2.34 11.31 -3.39
N LEU A 41 -3.62 11.51 -3.73
CA LEU A 41 -4.31 10.73 -4.75
C LEU A 41 -3.77 10.99 -6.15
N ARG A 42 -3.35 12.23 -6.45
CA ARG A 42 -2.78 12.61 -7.74
C ARG A 42 -1.38 12.06 -8.00
N ARG A 43 -0.67 11.60 -6.96
CA ARG A 43 0.66 10.98 -7.10
C ARG A 43 0.59 9.54 -7.57
N MET A 44 -0.55 8.89 -7.37
CA MET A 44 -0.78 7.52 -7.81
C MET A 44 -1.16 7.49 -9.29
N HIS A 45 -0.85 6.41 -9.99
CA HIS A 45 -1.20 6.20 -11.41
C HIS A 45 -1.90 4.83 -11.59
N PRO A 46 -2.67 4.62 -12.67
CA PRO A 46 -3.26 3.33 -12.98
C PRO A 46 -2.21 2.23 -12.94
N GLY A 47 -2.51 1.13 -12.25
CA GLY A 47 -1.57 0.03 -12.07
C GLY A 47 -0.67 0.13 -10.83
N ASP A 48 -0.56 1.30 -10.20
CA ASP A 48 0.07 1.44 -8.89
C ASP A 48 -0.71 0.67 -7.82
N TRP A 49 -0.01 0.26 -6.77
CA TRP A 49 -0.60 -0.45 -5.64
C TRP A 49 -0.74 0.45 -4.42
N LEU A 50 -1.84 0.26 -3.69
CA LEU A 50 -2.10 0.91 -2.41
C LEU A 50 -2.33 -0.15 -1.35
N ILE A 51 -1.59 -0.05 -0.26
CA ILE A 51 -1.82 -0.79 0.98
C ILE A 51 -2.28 0.21 2.04
N TYR A 52 -3.33 -0.14 2.77
CA TYR A 52 -3.75 0.61 3.94
C TYR A 52 -3.09 0.08 5.20
N TYR A 53 -2.46 0.98 5.95
CA TYR A 53 -2.09 0.76 7.34
C TYR A 53 -3.06 1.51 8.26
N SER A 54 -3.62 0.80 9.22
CA SER A 54 -4.55 1.32 10.21
C SER A 54 -3.91 1.34 11.59
N PRO A 55 -3.53 2.52 12.11
CA PRO A 55 -2.98 2.63 13.46
C PRO A 55 -4.04 2.32 14.54
N ARG A 56 -5.31 2.57 14.23
CA ARG A 56 -6.47 2.39 15.13
C ARG A 56 -7.70 1.93 14.37
N ILE A 57 -8.66 1.36 15.09
CA ILE A 57 -9.96 0.96 14.53
C ILE A 57 -10.76 2.19 14.06
N ASP A 58 -10.93 3.18 14.95
CA ASP A 58 -11.72 4.39 14.71
C ASP A 58 -10.92 5.68 14.85
N MET A 59 -11.44 6.76 14.28
CA MET A 59 -10.85 8.10 14.39
C MET A 59 -10.88 8.61 15.84
N ALA A 60 -9.78 9.22 16.28
CA ALA A 60 -9.57 9.88 17.58
C ALA A 60 -9.66 9.03 18.87
N LYS A 61 -10.53 8.01 18.96
CA LYS A 61 -10.79 7.24 20.19
C LYS A 61 -10.80 5.72 20.02
N GLY A 62 -10.52 5.20 18.83
CA GLY A 62 -10.50 3.75 18.60
C GLY A 62 -9.31 3.06 19.25
N GLU A 63 -9.49 1.79 19.61
CA GLU A 63 -8.41 0.92 20.09
C GLU A 63 -7.25 0.87 19.09
N PRO A 64 -6.00 0.79 19.57
CA PRO A 64 -4.84 0.54 18.71
C PRO A 64 -5.05 -0.73 17.89
N LEU A 65 -4.86 -0.63 16.58
CA LEU A 65 -4.95 -1.79 15.68
C LEU A 65 -3.59 -2.17 15.12
N GLN A 66 -2.84 -1.15 14.66
CA GLN A 66 -1.49 -1.27 14.12
C GLN A 66 -1.33 -2.41 13.11
N ALA A 67 -2.17 -2.39 12.07
CA ALA A 67 -2.25 -3.46 11.09
C ALA A 67 -2.36 -2.95 9.67
N PHE A 68 -1.91 -3.75 8.71
CA PHE A 68 -2.27 -3.60 7.31
C PHE A 68 -3.65 -4.21 7.08
N THR A 69 -4.59 -3.44 6.54
CA THR A 69 -6.04 -3.76 6.60
C THR A 69 -6.72 -3.86 5.24
N ALA A 70 -6.11 -3.33 4.18
CA ALA A 70 -6.59 -3.52 2.82
C ALA A 70 -5.44 -3.36 1.82
N ILE A 71 -5.57 -4.02 0.69
CA ILE A 71 -4.64 -3.94 -0.43
C ILE A 71 -5.42 -3.89 -1.74
N GLY A 72 -5.00 -3.05 -2.67
CA GLY A 72 -5.65 -2.92 -3.96
C GLY A 72 -4.82 -2.15 -4.98
N GLN A 73 -5.28 -2.19 -6.23
CA GLN A 73 -4.64 -1.52 -7.35
C GLN A 73 -5.43 -0.30 -7.81
N VAL A 74 -4.74 0.77 -8.17
CA VAL A 74 -5.35 1.98 -8.74
C VAL A 74 -5.99 1.66 -10.07
N ALA A 75 -7.30 1.92 -10.17
CA ALA A 75 -8.11 1.45 -11.29
C ALA A 75 -8.01 2.31 -12.55
N ASP A 76 -7.88 3.62 -12.37
CA ASP A 76 -7.91 4.63 -13.44
C ASP A 76 -7.18 5.92 -13.03
N ASP A 77 -7.13 6.89 -13.96
CA ASP A 77 -6.49 8.20 -13.79
C ASP A 77 -7.35 9.23 -13.04
N ARG A 78 -8.56 8.88 -12.63
CA ARG A 78 -9.55 9.87 -12.17
C ARG A 78 -9.44 10.10 -10.68
N VAL A 79 -9.07 11.34 -10.32
CA VAL A 79 -9.29 11.90 -8.98
C VAL A 79 -10.51 12.81 -9.06
N TYR A 80 -11.53 12.54 -8.24
CA TYR A 80 -12.81 13.23 -8.30
C TYR A 80 -13.28 13.66 -6.91
N GLU A 81 -14.11 14.69 -6.88
CA GLU A 81 -14.75 15.17 -5.66
C GLU A 81 -15.98 14.32 -5.33
N TYR A 82 -16.22 14.09 -4.05
CA TYR A 82 -17.41 13.40 -3.56
C TYR A 82 -18.01 14.19 -2.41
N GLN A 83 -19.17 14.82 -2.63
CA GLN A 83 -19.86 15.58 -1.59
C GLN A 83 -20.42 14.63 -0.53
N MET A 84 -19.82 14.65 0.67
CA MET A 84 -20.33 13.91 1.84
C MET A 84 -21.31 14.75 2.65
N SER A 85 -21.11 16.06 2.69
CA SER A 85 -22.01 17.06 3.28
C SER A 85 -21.82 18.41 2.60
N ASP A 86 -22.66 19.39 2.95
CA ASP A 86 -22.55 20.77 2.44
C ASP A 86 -21.21 21.45 2.79
N THR A 87 -20.51 20.95 3.81
CA THR A 87 -19.25 21.52 4.31
C THR A 87 -18.05 20.60 4.09
N PHE A 88 -18.25 19.40 3.54
CA PHE A 88 -17.18 18.42 3.35
C PHE A 88 -17.28 17.70 2.01
N VAL A 89 -16.36 18.09 1.11
CA VAL A 89 -16.19 17.54 -0.24
C VAL A 89 -14.79 16.95 -0.36
N PRO A 90 -14.54 15.71 0.10
CA PRO A 90 -13.26 15.05 -0.09
C PRO A 90 -13.00 14.66 -1.54
N TYR A 91 -11.72 14.52 -1.86
CA TYR A 91 -11.28 13.85 -3.08
C TYR A 91 -11.20 12.34 -2.88
N ARG A 92 -11.59 11.61 -3.93
CA ARG A 92 -11.54 10.14 -4.03
C ARG A 92 -10.88 9.70 -5.33
N ARG A 93 -10.42 8.45 -5.32
CA ARG A 93 -9.90 7.76 -6.51
C ARG A 93 -10.34 6.30 -6.49
N ASN A 94 -10.61 5.73 -7.66
CA ASN A 94 -11.07 4.34 -7.79
C ASN A 94 -9.93 3.34 -7.53
N ILE A 95 -10.21 2.34 -6.70
CA ILE A 95 -9.30 1.25 -6.35
C ILE A 95 -10.01 -0.09 -6.57
N ARG A 96 -9.32 -1.03 -7.21
CA ARG A 96 -9.71 -2.45 -7.27
C ARG A 96 -9.07 -3.17 -6.09
N TYR A 97 -9.85 -3.41 -5.05
CA TYR A 97 -9.37 -4.12 -3.85
C TYR A 97 -9.33 -5.63 -4.06
N SER A 98 -8.32 -6.26 -3.50
CA SER A 98 -8.23 -7.72 -3.40
C SER A 98 -8.87 -8.20 -2.09
N ASN A 99 -9.38 -9.43 -2.08
CA ASN A 99 -9.70 -10.09 -0.82
C ASN A 99 -8.38 -10.38 -0.07
N CYS A 100 -8.30 -10.02 1.21
CA CYS A 100 -7.07 -10.11 1.98
C CYS A 100 -7.34 -10.30 3.47
N GLU A 101 -6.35 -10.83 4.17
CA GLU A 101 -6.30 -10.93 5.62
C GLU A 101 -5.64 -9.68 6.23
N GLU A 102 -6.09 -9.31 7.44
CA GLU A 102 -5.42 -8.28 8.23
C GLU A 102 -4.10 -8.80 8.78
N VAL A 103 -3.03 -8.01 8.65
CA VAL A 103 -1.68 -8.38 9.14
C VAL A 103 -1.17 -7.35 10.15
N LYS A 104 -0.82 -7.78 11.36
CA LYS A 104 -0.22 -6.87 12.35
C LYS A 104 1.17 -6.44 11.90
N ILE A 105 1.48 -5.15 12.01
CA ILE A 105 2.80 -4.65 11.60
C ILE A 105 3.93 -5.26 12.45
N ILE A 106 3.64 -5.63 13.70
CA ILE A 106 4.61 -6.22 14.62
C ILE A 106 5.24 -7.51 14.08
N ASP A 107 4.49 -8.29 13.31
CA ASP A 107 4.95 -9.53 12.69
C ASP A 107 5.91 -9.27 11.51
N LEU A 108 5.90 -8.05 10.97
CA LEU A 108 6.69 -7.63 9.82
C LEU A 108 7.78 -6.60 10.16
N LEU A 109 7.86 -6.07 11.38
CA LEU A 109 8.78 -4.97 11.73
C LEU A 109 10.25 -5.27 11.40
N ASN A 110 10.69 -6.51 11.59
CA ASN A 110 12.06 -6.92 11.30
C ASN A 110 12.27 -7.34 9.84
N GLN A 111 11.23 -7.32 9.02
CA GLN A 111 11.27 -7.75 7.62
C GLN A 111 11.30 -6.55 6.66
N LEU A 112 10.61 -5.45 7.01
CA LEU A 112 10.48 -4.29 6.12
C LEU A 112 11.67 -3.34 6.23
N SER A 113 12.19 -2.87 5.10
CA SER A 113 13.35 -1.98 5.02
C SER A 113 13.12 -0.66 5.77
N PHE A 114 11.88 -0.16 5.75
CA PHE A 114 11.51 1.10 6.40
C PHE A 114 11.25 0.99 7.91
N THR A 115 11.26 -0.22 8.48
CA THR A 115 11.08 -0.46 9.93
C THR A 115 12.25 -1.21 10.59
N ARG A 116 12.96 -2.08 9.86
CA ARG A 116 13.99 -2.97 10.41
C ARG A 116 15.13 -2.17 11.06
N GLY A 117 15.45 -2.50 12.30
CA GLY A 117 16.53 -1.83 13.06
C GLY A 117 16.20 -0.39 13.49
N ASN A 118 14.99 0.11 13.21
CA ASN A 118 14.59 1.47 13.53
C ASN A 118 13.67 1.51 14.76
N ARG A 119 14.17 2.01 15.89
CA ARG A 119 13.37 2.21 17.11
C ARG A 119 12.23 3.22 16.94
N ASN A 120 12.34 4.11 15.95
CA ASN A 120 11.35 5.15 15.63
C ASN A 120 10.58 4.84 14.34
N TRP A 121 10.37 3.56 14.01
CA TRP A 121 9.68 3.11 12.80
C TRP A 121 8.30 3.77 12.59
N GLY A 122 7.61 4.16 13.67
CA GLY A 122 6.32 4.85 13.62
C GLY A 122 6.35 6.24 12.97
N TYR A 123 7.53 6.84 12.77
CA TYR A 123 7.66 8.21 12.27
C TYR A 123 7.12 8.37 10.84
N GLN A 124 7.41 7.43 9.92
CA GLN A 124 6.94 7.51 8.53
C GLN A 124 5.41 7.50 8.42
N PHE A 125 4.74 6.79 9.32
CA PHE A 125 3.28 6.70 9.32
C PHE A 125 2.60 8.04 9.65
N ARG A 126 3.33 9.02 10.21
CA ARG A 126 2.81 10.36 10.50
C ARG A 126 2.53 11.18 9.24
N PHE A 127 3.11 10.81 8.09
CA PHE A 127 2.89 11.52 6.82
C PHE A 127 1.53 11.23 6.18
N GLY A 128 0.79 10.22 6.65
CA GLY A 128 -0.54 9.91 6.14
C GLY A 128 -0.54 9.13 4.81
N HIS A 129 0.49 9.31 3.99
CA HIS A 129 0.68 8.65 2.70
C HIS A 129 2.15 8.70 2.29
N PHE A 130 2.76 7.56 1.96
CA PHE A 130 4.16 7.49 1.52
C PHE A 130 4.39 6.33 0.55
N GLU A 131 5.49 6.42 -0.21
CA GLU A 131 5.92 5.40 -1.16
C GLU A 131 6.84 4.39 -0.46
N ILE A 132 6.75 3.11 -0.85
CA ILE A 132 7.61 2.02 -0.37
C ILE A 132 8.27 1.30 -1.56
N GLY A 133 9.37 0.60 -1.30
CA GLY A 133 10.04 -0.24 -2.29
C GLY A 133 9.25 -1.50 -2.63
N CYS A 134 9.56 -2.09 -3.79
CA CYS A 134 8.91 -3.32 -4.26
C CYS A 134 9.07 -4.49 -3.27
N GLU A 135 10.26 -4.69 -2.70
CA GLU A 135 10.52 -5.79 -1.75
C GLU A 135 9.63 -5.70 -0.50
N ASP A 136 9.43 -4.48 0.04
CA ASP A 136 8.55 -4.25 1.17
C ASP A 136 7.10 -4.49 0.81
N PHE A 137 6.67 -4.01 -0.36
CA PHE A 137 5.33 -4.28 -0.86
C PHE A 137 5.08 -5.79 -0.99
N LEU A 138 6.00 -6.53 -1.62
CA LEU A 138 5.87 -7.98 -1.80
C LEU A 138 5.81 -8.71 -0.46
N THR A 139 6.60 -8.29 0.52
CA THR A 139 6.58 -8.85 1.87
C THR A 139 5.22 -8.68 2.53
N ILE A 140 4.64 -7.46 2.48
CA ILE A 140 3.33 -7.17 3.06
C ILE A 140 2.22 -7.89 2.27
N ALA A 141 2.25 -7.80 0.94
CA ALA A 141 1.26 -8.41 0.05
C ALA A 141 1.22 -9.93 0.23
N LYS A 142 2.37 -10.59 0.34
CA LYS A 142 2.43 -12.03 0.63
C LYS A 142 1.76 -12.38 1.97
N ALA A 143 2.00 -11.59 3.01
CA ALA A 143 1.38 -11.82 4.31
C ALA A 143 -0.15 -11.60 4.28
N MET A 144 -0.61 -10.60 3.51
CA MET A 144 -2.03 -10.25 3.42
C MET A 144 -2.84 -11.14 2.48
N LEU A 145 -2.23 -11.61 1.38
CA LEU A 145 -2.93 -12.35 0.32
C LEU A 145 -2.69 -13.87 0.40
N GLY A 146 -1.69 -14.30 1.17
CA GLY A 146 -1.22 -15.68 1.19
C GLY A 146 -0.38 -16.04 -0.05
N ASP A 147 -0.10 -17.33 -0.23
CA ASP A 147 0.57 -17.84 -1.43
C ASP A 147 -0.42 -17.86 -2.62
N VAL A 148 -0.68 -16.68 -3.18
CA VAL A 148 -1.51 -16.56 -4.39
C VAL A 148 -0.66 -16.95 -5.60
N GLN A 149 -0.86 -18.16 -6.12
CA GLN A 149 -0.48 -18.50 -7.49
C GLN A 149 -1.18 -17.51 -8.43
N GLY A 150 -0.44 -16.58 -9.04
CA GLY A 150 -0.97 -15.62 -10.01
C GLY A 150 -0.69 -14.15 -9.69
N MET A 151 -0.16 -13.82 -8.51
CA MET A 151 0.60 -12.58 -8.40
C MET A 151 1.96 -12.86 -9.06
N PRO A 152 2.45 -12.01 -9.99
CA PRO A 152 3.78 -12.18 -10.59
C PRO A 152 4.87 -11.95 -9.53
N ILE A 153 5.01 -12.92 -8.62
CA ILE A 153 5.97 -13.00 -7.54
C ILE A 153 7.18 -13.84 -8.00
N ASN A 154 7.02 -14.70 -9.00
CA ASN A 154 8.03 -15.69 -9.35
C ASN A 154 9.20 -15.18 -10.22
N ASP A 155 9.16 -13.96 -10.74
CA ASP A 155 10.22 -13.50 -11.67
C ASP A 155 11.36 -12.71 -11.01
N MET A 156 11.35 -12.51 -9.69
CA MET A 156 12.43 -11.78 -8.99
C MET A 156 13.60 -12.64 -8.50
N LYS A 157 13.59 -13.97 -8.71
CA LYS A 157 14.76 -14.81 -8.40
C LYS A 157 15.76 -14.98 -9.55
N ALA A 158 15.64 -14.23 -10.64
CA ALA A 158 16.61 -14.21 -11.73
C ALA A 158 17.50 -12.95 -11.71
N SER A 159 18.16 -12.68 -10.57
CA SER A 159 19.43 -11.95 -10.57
C SER A 159 20.34 -12.52 -9.49
N GLY A 160 20.52 -13.84 -9.56
CA GLY A 160 21.55 -14.56 -8.83
C GLY A 160 22.72 -14.84 -9.78
N LYS A 161 23.79 -14.05 -9.66
CA LYS A 161 25.18 -14.35 -9.98
C LYS A 161 25.52 -14.99 -11.35
N GLU A 162 26.24 -14.21 -12.16
CA GLU A 162 27.38 -14.72 -12.95
C GLU A 162 28.43 -13.60 -13.00
N GLN A 163 29.37 -13.59 -12.05
CA GLN A 163 30.77 -13.97 -12.23
C GLN A 163 31.48 -13.27 -13.40
N ASN A 164 32.47 -12.47 -13.08
CA ASN A 164 33.75 -12.54 -13.79
C ASN A 164 34.87 -12.28 -12.79
N ASP A 165 35.19 -13.36 -12.07
CA ASP A 165 36.50 -13.58 -11.50
C ASP A 165 37.42 -13.88 -12.72
N LYS A 166 38.37 -12.99 -13.01
CA LYS A 166 39.40 -13.26 -14.01
C LYS A 166 40.60 -13.89 -13.29
N PRO A 167 41.04 -15.11 -13.67
CA PRO A 167 42.35 -15.59 -13.28
C PRO A 167 43.42 -15.04 -14.24
N GLU A 168 44.58 -14.76 -13.63
CA GLU A 168 45.94 -14.49 -14.16
C GLU A 168 46.19 -13.22 -15.00
#